data_AF-A0AAJ1L9X8-F1
#
_entry.id   AF-A0AAJ1L9X8-F1
#
_cell.length_a   1.000
_cell.length_b   1.000
_cell.length_c   1.000
_cell.angle_alpha   90.00
_cell.angle_beta   90.00
_cell.angle_gamma   90.00
#
_symmetry.space_group_name_H-M   'P 1'
#
loop_
_entity.id
_entity.type
_entity.pdbx_description
1 polymer ?
#
loop_
_entity_poly.entity_id
_entity_poly.type
_entity_poly.pdbx_seq_one_letter_code
_entity_poly.pdbx_strand_id
1 'polypeptide(L)'
;MKKMALSFAVVSLLLGACSNNTISKKDEVIQKDTKEKSMIPRTAVSKDYYRTVIPLKEQKVINTANIKTNSKLDLAEYENGLMNIAMQQFDTENHVLQLNQYIPEKLIDELVAKVEAPVLTNIIEQDYFGKQNSNELSLSGVMIGLSMSTSVSNEEAISKGTEVAKQLIEAINKNDKYNKSPITFAIFKQESTSSLKNGTYIASATVQKNDTNLGSWNTIDEKAYSYPSDEFTQAHGEDNTKISEFGKAIKEFSPGDFIPVNAKVTYKKNQMDTLNMNIVIKYNGKTELMALTQMAAQGMLEKLPKDAKVQLQIKSESKIEAVIVKEKNSDKPFVSFL
;
A
#
# COMPACT_ATOMS: atom_id res chain seq x y z
N MET A 1 52.27 16.43 -59.84
CA MET A 1 51.14 17.29 -59.43
C MET A 1 50.03 16.41 -58.85
N LYS A 2 49.61 16.71 -57.61
CA LYS A 2 48.38 16.30 -56.87
C LYS A 2 48.17 14.79 -56.59
N LYS A 3 48.44 14.36 -55.34
CA LYS A 3 47.51 14.04 -54.22
C LYS A 3 47.03 12.56 -54.27
N MET A 4 47.53 11.66 -53.40
CA MET A 4 47.11 11.36 -52.00
C MET A 4 45.73 10.66 -51.96
N ALA A 5 45.42 9.58 -51.25
CA ALA A 5 46.07 8.53 -50.45
C ALA A 5 44.95 7.53 -50.02
N LEU A 6 45.31 6.40 -49.38
CA LEU A 6 44.45 5.51 -48.54
C LEU A 6 43.38 4.66 -49.28
N SER A 7 42.97 3.45 -48.86
CA SER A 7 43.13 2.73 -47.60
C SER A 7 42.81 1.22 -47.75
N PHE A 8 43.09 0.51 -46.66
CA PHE A 8 43.17 -0.93 -46.40
C PHE A 8 41.84 -1.71 -46.28
N ALA A 9 42.00 -3.05 -46.36
CA ALA A 9 41.34 -4.11 -45.57
C ALA A 9 39.90 -4.57 -45.88
N VAL A 10 39.85 -5.62 -46.70
CA VAL A 10 39.27 -6.96 -46.45
C VAL A 10 38.20 -7.09 -45.35
N VAL A 11 37.03 -7.47 -45.87
CA VAL A 11 35.83 -8.06 -45.30
C VAL A 11 36.11 -9.31 -44.44
N SER A 12 35.58 -9.36 -43.22
CA SER A 12 35.22 -10.62 -42.56
C SER A 12 34.03 -10.44 -41.61
N LEU A 13 32.94 -11.13 -41.98
CA LEU A 13 31.75 -11.54 -41.22
C LEU A 13 31.49 -10.89 -39.85
N LEU A 14 30.61 -9.90 -39.83
CA LEU A 14 29.73 -9.62 -38.69
C LEU A 14 28.41 -10.37 -38.87
N LEU A 15 28.43 -11.68 -38.68
CA LEU A 15 27.24 -12.36 -38.15
C LEU A 15 27.24 -12.08 -36.64
N GLY A 16 26.77 -10.89 -36.27
CA GLY A 16 26.42 -10.59 -34.90
C GLY A 16 25.36 -11.60 -34.48
N ALA A 17 25.78 -12.55 -33.64
CA ALA A 17 24.86 -13.40 -32.91
C ALA A 17 23.87 -12.48 -32.20
N CYS A 18 22.61 -12.47 -32.65
CA CYS A 18 21.49 -12.23 -31.77
C CYS A 18 21.53 -13.35 -30.74
N SER A 19 22.37 -13.18 -29.71
CA SER A 19 22.22 -13.97 -28.51
C SER A 19 20.85 -13.61 -27.99
N ASN A 20 19.94 -14.56 -28.12
CA ASN A 20 18.63 -14.55 -27.52
C ASN A 20 18.82 -14.76 -26.00
N ASN A 21 19.64 -13.91 -25.38
CA ASN A 21 19.79 -13.84 -23.94
C ASN A 21 18.57 -13.08 -23.47
N THR A 22 17.47 -13.83 -23.40
CA THR A 22 16.27 -13.51 -22.63
C THR A 22 16.72 -12.81 -21.37
N ILE A 23 16.41 -11.51 -21.29
CA ILE A 23 16.52 -10.68 -20.10
C ILE A 23 16.10 -11.54 -18.91
N SER A 24 17.06 -11.97 -18.10
CA SER A 24 16.78 -12.70 -16.88
C SER A 24 16.11 -11.69 -15.95
N LYS A 25 14.78 -11.67 -15.91
CA LYS A 25 13.94 -10.64 -15.24
C LYS A 25 14.07 -10.61 -13.71
N LYS A 26 15.07 -11.29 -13.13
CA LYS A 26 15.15 -11.61 -11.70
C LYS A 26 16.61 -11.58 -11.25
N ASP A 27 16.83 -11.11 -10.02
CA ASP A 27 18.11 -11.27 -9.34
C ASP A 27 17.99 -12.43 -8.33
N GLU A 28 18.91 -13.39 -8.40
CA GLU A 28 19.08 -14.38 -7.33
C GLU A 28 19.79 -13.72 -6.15
N VAL A 29 19.22 -13.87 -4.96
CA VAL A 29 19.81 -13.37 -3.71
C VAL A 29 19.93 -14.50 -2.70
N ILE A 30 20.89 -14.36 -1.80
CA ILE A 30 21.08 -15.24 -0.66
C ILE A 30 20.66 -14.46 0.59
N GLN A 31 19.73 -15.01 1.36
CA GLN A 31 19.39 -14.46 2.66
C GLN A 31 20.51 -14.76 3.66
N LYS A 32 21.03 -13.74 4.33
CA LYS A 32 22.12 -13.91 5.31
C LYS A 32 21.79 -14.90 6.42
N ASP A 33 20.57 -14.78 6.95
CA ASP A 33 20.17 -15.48 8.18
C ASP A 33 19.69 -16.92 7.92
N THR A 34 19.19 -17.23 6.71
CA THR A 34 18.69 -18.57 6.34
C THR A 34 19.59 -19.32 5.38
N LYS A 35 20.49 -18.62 4.68
CA LYS A 35 21.28 -19.14 3.54
C LYS A 35 20.42 -19.72 2.40
N GLU A 36 19.12 -19.43 2.38
CA GLU A 36 18.22 -19.87 1.33
C GLU A 36 18.38 -18.98 0.09
N LYS A 37 18.30 -19.62 -1.08
CA LYS A 37 18.22 -18.90 -2.35
C LYS A 37 16.80 -18.37 -2.52
N SER A 38 16.69 -17.07 -2.75
CA SER A 38 15.42 -16.43 -3.07
C SER A 38 15.56 -15.57 -4.32
N MET A 39 14.43 -15.18 -4.90
CA MET A 39 14.40 -14.31 -6.07
C MET A 39 13.79 -12.96 -5.71
N ILE A 40 14.35 -11.88 -6.25
CA ILE A 40 13.76 -10.54 -6.18
C ILE A 40 13.45 -10.08 -7.60
N PRO A 41 12.21 -9.64 -7.90
CA PRO A 41 11.91 -8.96 -9.14
C PRO A 41 12.79 -7.71 -9.32
N ARG A 42 13.24 -7.42 -10.55
CA ARG A 42 14.04 -6.22 -10.81
C ARG A 42 13.25 -4.92 -10.68
N THR A 43 11.94 -4.97 -10.88
CA THR A 43 11.05 -3.80 -10.88
C THR A 43 9.96 -3.96 -9.83
N ALA A 44 9.67 -2.88 -9.10
CA ALA A 44 8.45 -2.76 -8.31
C ALA A 44 7.24 -2.53 -9.22
N VAL A 45 6.02 -2.74 -8.68
CA VAL A 45 4.77 -2.44 -9.40
C VAL A 45 4.59 -0.93 -9.56
N SER A 46 4.95 -0.16 -8.53
CA SER A 46 5.06 1.30 -8.56
C SER A 46 6.04 1.77 -7.47
N LYS A 47 6.30 3.08 -7.38
CA LYS A 47 7.10 3.68 -6.31
C LYS A 47 6.51 3.49 -4.90
N ASP A 48 5.20 3.23 -4.84
CA ASP A 48 4.44 3.08 -3.59
C ASP A 48 4.43 1.62 -3.10
N TYR A 49 5.17 0.70 -3.72
CA TYR A 49 5.21 -0.71 -3.32
C TYR A 49 6.64 -1.23 -3.27
N TYR A 50 6.95 -1.99 -2.23
CA TYR A 50 8.22 -2.70 -2.14
C TYR A 50 8.27 -3.87 -3.13
N ARG A 51 9.48 -4.18 -3.59
CA ARG A 51 9.74 -5.47 -4.24
C ARG A 51 9.64 -6.57 -3.18
N THR A 52 9.11 -7.72 -3.55
CA THR A 52 8.98 -8.86 -2.65
C THR A 52 10.05 -9.92 -2.91
N VAL A 53 10.41 -10.65 -1.86
CA VAL A 53 11.24 -11.85 -1.99
C VAL A 53 10.35 -13.05 -2.29
N ILE A 54 10.74 -13.86 -3.27
CA ILE A 54 9.97 -15.01 -3.78
C ILE A 54 10.71 -16.32 -3.43
N PRO A 55 10.00 -17.37 -2.94
CA PRO A 55 8.55 -17.43 -2.71
C PRO A 55 8.09 -16.57 -1.53
N LEU A 56 6.91 -15.98 -1.66
CA LEU A 56 6.29 -15.22 -0.57
C LEU A 56 5.72 -16.22 0.44
N LYS A 57 6.02 -16.05 1.72
CA LYS A 57 5.34 -16.80 2.78
C LYS A 57 3.89 -16.35 2.89
N GLU A 58 3.02 -17.30 3.22
CA GLU A 58 1.61 -17.03 3.43
C GLU A 58 1.36 -16.16 4.66
N GLN A 59 0.42 -15.23 4.54
CA GLN A 59 -0.09 -14.45 5.66
C GLN A 59 -1.39 -15.06 6.16
N LYS A 60 -1.37 -15.59 7.39
CA LYS A 60 -2.57 -16.12 8.03
C LYS A 60 -3.48 -14.97 8.48
N VAL A 61 -4.70 -14.96 7.98
CA VAL A 61 -5.76 -14.06 8.44
C VAL A 61 -6.82 -14.89 9.17
N ILE A 62 -7.12 -14.52 10.41
CA ILE A 62 -8.06 -15.21 11.29
C ILE A 62 -9.39 -14.46 11.28
N ASN A 63 -10.47 -15.15 10.87
CA ASN A 63 -11.81 -14.57 10.78
C ASN A 63 -12.67 -14.77 12.03
N THR A 64 -12.37 -15.75 12.88
CA THR A 64 -13.19 -16.08 14.06
C THR A 64 -13.36 -14.89 15.01
N ALA A 65 -12.29 -14.14 15.26
CA ALA A 65 -12.33 -12.98 16.16
C ALA A 65 -13.13 -11.81 15.56
N ASN A 66 -13.02 -11.59 14.25
CA ASN A 66 -13.81 -10.59 13.52
C ASN A 66 -15.31 -10.90 13.61
N ILE A 67 -15.70 -12.17 13.41
CA ILE A 67 -17.10 -12.61 13.51
C ILE A 67 -17.66 -12.37 14.92
N LYS A 68 -16.92 -12.78 15.96
CA LYS A 68 -17.34 -12.60 17.37
C LYS A 68 -17.58 -11.14 17.77
N THR A 69 -16.90 -10.20 17.12
CA THR A 69 -16.90 -8.79 17.48
C THR A 69 -17.65 -7.91 16.50
N ASN A 70 -18.26 -8.49 15.45
CA ASN A 70 -18.87 -7.76 14.34
C ASN A 70 -17.92 -6.72 13.71
N SER A 71 -16.62 -7.06 13.62
CA SER A 71 -15.59 -6.18 13.06
C SER A 71 -15.31 -6.55 11.60
N LYS A 72 -15.15 -5.56 10.73
CA LYS A 72 -14.63 -5.78 9.37
C LYS A 72 -13.12 -5.60 9.34
N LEU A 73 -12.42 -6.48 8.62
CA LEU A 73 -10.96 -6.47 8.59
C LEU A 73 -10.39 -5.33 7.76
N ASP A 74 -11.05 -4.97 6.66
CA ASP A 74 -10.52 -3.99 5.70
C ASP A 74 -9.05 -4.31 5.35
N LEU A 75 -8.82 -5.54 4.87
CA LEU A 75 -7.48 -6.13 4.73
C LEU A 75 -6.54 -5.25 3.90
N ALA A 76 -7.06 -4.60 2.86
CA ALA A 76 -6.25 -3.70 2.04
C ALA A 76 -5.77 -2.48 2.84
N GLU A 77 -6.62 -1.87 3.66
CA GLU A 77 -6.28 -0.77 4.55
C GLU A 77 -5.31 -1.21 5.65
N TYR A 78 -5.50 -2.42 6.18
CA TYR A 78 -4.62 -3.01 7.18
C TYR A 78 -3.21 -3.26 6.63
N GLU A 79 -3.07 -3.90 5.48
CA GLU A 79 -1.76 -4.22 4.89
C GLU A 79 -1.05 -2.98 4.33
N ASN A 80 -1.76 -2.15 3.55
CA ASN A 80 -1.18 -0.95 2.95
C ASN A 80 -0.91 0.13 4.00
N GLY A 81 -1.73 0.23 5.05
CA GLY A 81 -1.50 1.14 6.15
C GLY A 81 -0.21 0.81 6.90
N LEU A 82 0.06 -0.47 7.17
CA LEU A 82 1.32 -0.89 7.79
C LEU A 82 2.53 -0.57 6.91
N MET A 83 2.39 -0.82 5.61
CA MET A 83 3.41 -0.52 4.62
C MET A 83 3.67 0.99 4.51
N ASN A 84 2.64 1.83 4.60
CA ASN A 84 2.77 3.29 4.64
C ASN A 84 3.51 3.78 5.88
N ILE A 85 3.30 3.13 7.03
CA ILE A 85 4.08 3.38 8.26
C ILE A 85 5.53 2.98 8.03
N ALA A 86 5.77 1.83 7.41
CA ALA A 86 7.11 1.33 7.11
C ALA A 86 7.92 2.25 6.20
N MET A 87 7.29 2.88 5.21
CA MET A 87 7.93 3.82 4.29
C MET A 87 8.53 5.05 4.96
N GLN A 88 8.12 5.37 6.18
CA GLN A 88 8.72 6.46 6.95
C GLN A 88 10.13 6.10 7.45
N GLN A 89 10.46 4.81 7.51
CA GLN A 89 11.73 4.29 8.03
C GLN A 89 12.53 3.52 6.97
N PHE A 90 11.87 2.86 6.02
CA PHE A 90 12.48 1.99 5.02
C PHE A 90 12.03 2.44 3.62
N ASP A 91 12.89 3.00 2.79
CA ASP A 91 12.48 3.42 1.45
C ASP A 91 12.24 2.22 0.50
N THR A 92 11.31 2.37 -0.45
CA THR A 92 10.90 1.30 -1.39
C THR A 92 11.97 0.95 -2.44
N GLU A 93 12.96 1.81 -2.65
CA GLU A 93 14.02 1.60 -3.63
C GLU A 93 15.08 0.62 -3.09
N ASN A 94 15.50 0.85 -1.84
CA ASN A 94 16.62 0.14 -1.21
C ASN A 94 16.19 -1.08 -0.38
N HIS A 95 14.90 -1.20 -0.05
CA HIS A 95 14.39 -2.29 0.77
C HIS A 95 13.46 -3.22 -0.02
N VAL A 96 13.39 -4.47 0.47
CA VAL A 96 12.48 -5.49 -0.04
C VAL A 96 11.66 -6.10 1.09
N LEU A 97 10.44 -6.53 0.77
CA LEU A 97 9.45 -7.04 1.71
C LEU A 97 9.43 -8.57 1.73
N GLN A 98 9.36 -9.12 2.94
CA GLN A 98 8.92 -10.49 3.26
C GLN A 98 7.82 -10.45 4.32
N LEU A 99 7.13 -11.58 4.50
CA LEU A 99 6.06 -11.71 5.48
C LEU A 99 6.37 -12.86 6.44
N ASN A 100 5.97 -12.70 7.71
CA ASN A 100 5.91 -13.76 8.72
C ASN A 100 7.21 -14.57 8.90
N GLN A 101 8.34 -13.89 9.07
CA GLN A 101 9.63 -14.57 9.26
C GLN A 101 9.90 -14.95 10.72
N TYR A 102 9.43 -14.16 11.69
CA TYR A 102 9.90 -14.23 13.07
C TYR A 102 8.82 -14.55 14.10
N ILE A 103 7.54 -14.24 13.85
CA ILE A 103 6.44 -14.59 14.77
C ILE A 103 5.96 -16.03 14.52
N PRO A 104 6.00 -16.92 15.54
CA PRO A 104 5.48 -18.28 15.38
C PRO A 104 3.96 -18.31 15.19
N GLU A 105 3.48 -19.07 14.20
CA GLU A 105 2.04 -19.21 13.92
C GLU A 105 1.24 -19.68 15.14
N LYS A 106 1.79 -20.61 15.93
CA LYS A 106 1.16 -21.10 17.16
C LYS A 106 0.88 -19.98 18.16
N LEU A 107 1.77 -18.98 18.24
CA LEU A 107 1.59 -17.84 19.12
C LEU A 107 0.48 -16.92 18.60
N ILE A 108 0.39 -16.72 17.28
CA ILE A 108 -0.74 -15.98 16.67
C ILE A 108 -2.06 -16.67 17.02
N ASP A 109 -2.14 -18.00 16.91
CA ASP A 109 -3.35 -18.75 17.26
C ASP A 109 -3.71 -18.63 18.74
N GLU A 110 -2.71 -18.62 19.64
CA GLU A 110 -2.92 -18.43 21.08
C GLU A 110 -3.42 -17.03 21.43
N LEU A 111 -2.86 -16.00 20.79
CA LEU A 111 -3.21 -14.60 21.06
C LEU A 111 -4.51 -14.14 20.39
N VAL A 112 -4.93 -14.81 19.31
CA VAL A 112 -6.06 -14.40 18.48
C VAL A 112 -7.17 -15.45 18.47
N ALA A 113 -6.91 -16.64 17.94
CA ALA A 113 -7.96 -17.61 17.63
C ALA A 113 -8.59 -18.26 18.88
N LYS A 114 -7.79 -18.47 19.94
CA LYS A 114 -8.21 -19.17 21.16
C LYS A 114 -8.85 -18.27 22.22
N VAL A 115 -9.00 -16.97 21.95
CA VAL A 115 -9.56 -16.01 22.90
C VAL A 115 -11.10 -16.01 22.80
N GLU A 116 -11.77 -16.16 23.94
CA GLU A 116 -13.24 -16.22 24.01
C GLU A 116 -13.88 -14.88 23.64
N ALA A 117 -13.43 -13.80 24.27
CA ALA A 117 -13.84 -12.41 24.03
C ALA A 117 -12.66 -11.60 23.45
N PRO A 118 -12.39 -11.70 22.14
CA PRO A 118 -11.20 -11.12 21.55
C PRO A 118 -11.29 -9.60 21.42
N VAL A 119 -10.26 -8.91 21.91
CA VAL A 119 -9.97 -7.51 21.57
C VAL A 119 -9.03 -7.45 20.38
N LEU A 120 -7.95 -8.23 20.42
CA LEU A 120 -7.06 -8.45 19.28
C LEU A 120 -7.72 -9.44 18.31
N THR A 121 -7.81 -9.06 17.04
CA THR A 121 -8.50 -9.86 16.03
C THR A 121 -7.57 -10.44 14.97
N ASN A 122 -6.43 -9.81 14.70
CA ASN A 122 -5.39 -10.31 13.79
C ASN A 122 -4.02 -9.72 14.16
N ILE A 123 -2.96 -10.43 13.74
CA ILE A 123 -1.57 -9.98 13.76
C ILE A 123 -1.02 -10.20 12.36
N ILE A 124 -0.33 -9.20 11.80
CA ILE A 124 0.45 -9.35 10.56
C ILE A 124 1.88 -8.90 10.79
N GLU A 125 2.83 -9.52 10.10
CA GLU A 125 4.25 -9.24 10.18
C GLU A 125 4.78 -8.92 8.78
N GLN A 126 5.44 -7.76 8.66
CA GLN A 126 6.13 -7.32 7.46
C GLN A 126 7.61 -7.10 7.78
N ASP A 127 8.48 -7.82 7.07
CA ASP A 127 9.92 -7.86 7.30
C ASP A 127 10.65 -7.13 6.17
N TYR A 128 11.40 -6.10 6.53
CA TYR A 128 12.08 -5.23 5.57
C TYR A 128 13.57 -5.52 5.54
N PHE A 129 14.08 -5.90 4.37
CA PHE A 129 15.47 -6.25 4.15
C PHE A 129 16.17 -5.23 3.26
N GLY A 130 17.31 -4.72 3.71
CA GLY A 130 18.22 -3.90 2.91
C GLY A 130 19.33 -4.77 2.31
N LYS A 131 19.90 -4.33 1.18
CA LYS A 131 21.10 -4.97 0.60
C LYS A 131 22.34 -4.51 1.36
N GLN A 132 23.12 -5.45 1.93
CA GLN A 132 24.44 -5.13 2.49
C GLN A 132 25.52 -5.13 1.39
N ASN A 133 25.45 -6.07 0.45
CA ASN A 133 26.32 -6.22 -0.73
C ASN A 133 25.45 -6.65 -1.93
N SER A 134 26.05 -6.84 -3.14
CA SER A 134 25.28 -7.07 -4.37
C SER A 134 24.25 -8.21 -4.27
N ASN A 135 24.54 -9.27 -3.49
CA ASN A 135 23.76 -10.51 -3.45
C ASN A 135 23.26 -10.92 -2.04
N GLU A 136 23.45 -10.09 -1.00
CA GLU A 136 23.14 -10.45 0.39
C GLU A 136 22.13 -9.49 1.02
N LEU A 137 21.01 -10.04 1.48
CA LEU A 137 19.95 -9.33 2.21
C LEU A 137 20.16 -9.44 3.71
N SER A 138 19.98 -8.33 4.44
CA SER A 138 19.96 -8.30 5.90
C SER A 138 18.72 -7.58 6.41
N LEU A 139 18.10 -8.15 7.44
CA LEU A 139 16.93 -7.53 8.08
C LEU A 139 17.30 -6.12 8.57
N SER A 140 16.49 -5.15 8.17
CA SER A 140 16.60 -3.74 8.55
C SER A 140 15.55 -3.35 9.59
N GLY A 141 14.41 -4.04 9.61
CA GLY A 141 13.41 -3.91 10.65
C GLY A 141 12.16 -4.74 10.39
N VAL A 142 11.34 -4.86 11.43
CA VAL A 142 10.08 -5.61 11.44
C VAL A 142 8.95 -4.64 11.74
N MET A 143 7.87 -4.73 10.97
CA MET A 143 6.63 -3.97 11.18
C MET A 143 5.53 -4.96 11.55
N ILE A 144 4.81 -4.68 12.65
CA ILE A 144 3.78 -5.56 13.17
C ILE A 144 2.47 -4.79 13.25
N GLY A 145 1.51 -5.21 12.44
CA GLY A 145 0.12 -4.74 12.55
C GLY A 145 -0.60 -5.51 13.64
N LEU A 146 -1.27 -4.80 14.53
CA LEU A 146 -2.17 -5.36 15.54
C LEU A 146 -3.58 -4.85 15.26
N SER A 147 -4.43 -5.73 14.72
CA SER A 147 -5.83 -5.40 14.44
C SER A 147 -6.68 -5.54 15.69
N MET A 148 -7.41 -4.48 16.03
CA MET A 148 -8.24 -4.37 17.23
C MET A 148 -9.71 -4.25 16.86
N SER A 149 -10.56 -4.93 17.61
CA SER A 149 -11.99 -5.00 17.32
C SER A 149 -12.68 -3.64 17.38
N THR A 150 -13.84 -3.54 16.71
CA THR A 150 -14.66 -2.32 16.72
C THR A 150 -15.22 -1.98 18.11
N SER A 151 -15.33 -2.97 19.01
CA SER A 151 -16.09 -2.88 20.27
C SER A 151 -15.36 -2.20 21.43
N VAL A 152 -14.06 -1.89 21.28
CA VAL A 152 -13.23 -1.25 22.31
C VAL A 152 -12.92 0.20 21.98
N SER A 153 -12.59 0.99 23.00
CA SER A 153 -12.06 2.35 22.84
C SER A 153 -10.64 2.36 22.25
N ASN A 154 -10.14 3.53 21.86
CA ASN A 154 -8.76 3.67 21.38
C ASN A 154 -7.75 3.41 22.51
N GLU A 155 -8.07 3.83 23.74
CA GLU A 155 -7.24 3.62 24.93
C GLU A 155 -7.17 2.13 25.30
N GLU A 156 -8.30 1.43 25.23
CA GLU A 156 -8.36 -0.02 25.44
C GLU A 156 -7.59 -0.78 24.35
N ALA A 157 -7.71 -0.34 23.10
CA ALA A 157 -6.92 -0.87 21.98
C ALA A 157 -5.41 -0.69 22.22
N ILE A 158 -4.96 0.50 22.65
CA ILE A 158 -3.56 0.78 22.99
C ILE A 158 -3.06 -0.04 24.18
N SER A 159 -3.90 -0.18 25.21
CA SER A 159 -3.60 -1.02 26.37
C SER A 159 -3.39 -2.48 25.95
N LYS A 160 -4.32 -3.04 25.17
CA LYS A 160 -4.19 -4.41 24.66
C LYS A 160 -3.00 -4.57 23.72
N GLY A 161 -2.76 -3.59 22.85
CA GLY A 161 -1.59 -3.56 21.97
C GLY A 161 -0.28 -3.61 22.74
N THR A 162 -0.20 -2.91 23.88
CA THR A 162 0.98 -2.94 24.75
C THR A 162 1.21 -4.31 25.37
N GLU A 163 0.15 -4.97 25.84
CA GLU A 163 0.21 -6.34 26.39
C GLU A 163 0.72 -7.34 25.33
N VAL A 164 0.13 -7.29 24.13
CA VAL A 164 0.47 -8.19 23.01
C VAL A 164 1.89 -7.92 22.51
N ALA A 165 2.27 -6.66 22.34
CA ALA A 165 3.61 -6.28 21.89
C ALA A 165 4.71 -6.86 22.79
N LYS A 166 4.54 -6.81 24.13
CA LYS A 166 5.52 -7.41 25.06
C LYS A 166 5.74 -8.90 24.81
N GLN A 167 4.67 -9.66 24.57
CA GLN A 167 4.76 -11.10 24.29
C GLN A 167 5.43 -11.37 22.93
N LEU A 168 5.11 -10.56 21.92
CA LEU A 168 5.71 -10.67 20.59
C LEU A 168 7.21 -10.31 20.62
N ILE A 169 7.60 -9.26 21.35
CA ILE A 169 9.02 -8.89 21.54
C ILE A 169 9.80 -10.06 22.14
N GLU A 170 9.27 -10.70 23.18
CA GLU A 170 9.91 -11.86 23.80
C GLU A 170 10.05 -13.03 22.81
N ALA A 171 8.98 -13.36 22.08
CA ALA A 171 8.98 -14.46 21.12
C ALA A 171 9.95 -14.23 19.95
N ILE A 172 9.93 -13.03 19.35
CA ILE A 172 10.83 -12.66 18.24
C ILE A 172 12.28 -12.70 18.71
N ASN A 173 12.58 -12.26 19.94
CA ASN A 173 13.94 -12.28 20.47
C ASN A 173 14.50 -13.68 20.74
N LYS A 174 13.65 -14.70 20.90
CA LYS A 174 14.04 -16.11 21.02
C LYS A 174 14.36 -16.77 19.66
N ASN A 175 14.05 -16.10 18.55
CA ASN A 175 14.38 -16.60 17.23
C ASN A 175 15.83 -16.26 16.87
N ASP A 176 16.70 -17.25 16.75
CA ASP A 176 18.13 -17.06 16.47
C ASP A 176 18.40 -16.37 15.12
N LYS A 177 17.43 -16.38 14.19
CA LYS A 177 17.53 -15.71 12.89
C LYS A 177 17.24 -14.20 12.97
N TYR A 178 16.67 -13.72 14.08
CA TYR A 178 16.38 -12.31 14.26
C TYR A 178 17.63 -11.54 14.72
N ASN A 179 18.10 -10.62 13.88
CA ASN A 179 19.36 -9.89 14.06
C ASN A 179 19.26 -8.66 14.99
N LYS A 180 18.22 -8.58 15.84
CA LYS A 180 17.96 -7.46 16.76
C LYS A 180 17.67 -6.11 16.09
N SER A 181 17.18 -6.12 14.85
CA SER A 181 16.69 -4.93 14.14
C SER A 181 15.50 -4.26 14.85
N PRO A 182 15.24 -2.97 14.64
CA PRO A 182 14.08 -2.31 15.25
C PRO A 182 12.76 -3.02 14.89
N ILE A 183 11.83 -3.04 15.84
CA ILE A 183 10.47 -3.56 15.67
C ILE A 183 9.48 -2.42 15.90
N THR A 184 8.63 -2.13 14.92
CA THR A 184 7.57 -1.14 15.05
C THR A 184 6.22 -1.84 15.09
N PHE A 185 5.48 -1.63 16.17
CA PHE A 185 4.10 -2.06 16.34
C PHE A 185 3.17 -0.94 15.93
N ALA A 186 2.10 -1.26 15.21
CA ALA A 186 1.07 -0.31 14.83
C ALA A 186 -0.32 -0.88 15.10
N ILE A 187 -1.20 -0.06 15.69
CA ILE A 187 -2.55 -0.47 16.07
C ILE A 187 -3.52 -0.05 14.98
N PHE A 188 -4.18 -1.04 14.40
CA PHE A 188 -5.24 -0.87 13.43
C PHE A 188 -6.60 -1.02 14.13
N LYS A 189 -7.37 0.06 14.16
CA LYS A 189 -8.71 0.07 14.74
C LYS A 189 -9.71 -0.31 13.65
N GLN A 190 -10.38 -1.45 13.84
CA GLN A 190 -11.44 -1.87 12.93
C GLN A 190 -12.73 -1.09 13.15
N GLU A 191 -13.52 -1.04 12.10
CA GLU A 191 -14.89 -0.55 12.09
C GLU A 191 -15.88 -1.73 12.14
N SER A 192 -17.14 -1.45 12.43
CA SER A 192 -18.17 -2.50 12.42
C SER A 192 -18.49 -2.97 11.00
N THR A 193 -19.02 -4.20 10.86
CA THR A 193 -19.50 -4.73 9.57
C THR A 193 -20.63 -3.91 8.94
N SER A 194 -21.34 -3.11 9.73
CA SER A 194 -22.38 -2.17 9.26
C SER A 194 -21.85 -0.76 8.96
N SER A 195 -20.59 -0.46 9.30
CA SER A 195 -20.00 0.86 9.09
C SER A 195 -19.62 1.08 7.63
N LEU A 196 -19.90 2.28 7.13
CA LEU A 196 -19.43 2.74 5.82
C LEU A 196 -17.95 3.17 5.86
N LYS A 197 -17.40 3.45 7.04
CA LYS A 197 -16.00 3.87 7.25
C LYS A 197 -15.09 2.65 7.26
N ASN A 198 -13.89 2.74 6.69
CA ASN A 198 -12.92 1.65 6.83
C ASN A 198 -12.17 1.77 8.16
N GLY A 199 -11.59 0.67 8.63
CA GLY A 199 -10.61 0.69 9.71
C GLY A 199 -9.38 1.53 9.37
N THR A 200 -8.70 2.01 10.40
CA THR A 200 -7.54 2.92 10.27
C THR A 200 -6.47 2.63 11.32
N TYR A 201 -5.23 3.01 11.04
CA TYR A 201 -4.17 3.01 12.04
C TYR A 201 -4.31 4.21 12.98
N ILE A 202 -4.24 3.97 14.29
CA ILE A 202 -4.44 5.02 15.31
C ILE A 202 -3.17 5.36 16.09
N ALA A 203 -2.22 4.44 16.20
CA ALA A 203 -0.98 4.64 16.94
C ALA A 203 0.14 3.69 16.48
N SER A 204 1.40 4.10 16.70
CA SER A 204 2.56 3.22 16.55
C SER A 204 3.58 3.41 17.67
N ALA A 205 4.31 2.35 18.00
CA ALA A 205 5.39 2.34 18.98
C ALA A 205 6.55 1.48 18.48
N THR A 206 7.79 1.90 18.74
CA THR A 206 8.98 1.24 18.21
C THR A 206 9.88 0.77 19.35
N VAL A 207 10.36 -0.47 19.24
CA VAL A 207 11.50 -1.01 19.97
C VAL A 207 12.74 -0.68 19.16
N GLN A 208 13.71 -0.02 19.80
CA GLN A 208 14.95 0.36 19.14
C GLN A 208 15.85 -0.84 18.86
N LYS A 209 16.80 -0.66 17.94
CA LYS A 209 17.78 -1.70 17.61
C LYS A 209 18.55 -2.15 18.86
N ASN A 210 18.72 -3.45 19.04
CA ASN A 210 19.35 -4.07 20.23
C ASN A 210 18.65 -3.77 21.57
N ASP A 211 17.39 -3.35 21.55
CA ASP A 211 16.57 -3.13 22.74
C ASP A 211 15.42 -4.14 22.80
N THR A 212 14.77 -4.23 23.95
CA THR A 212 13.54 -5.00 24.19
C THR A 212 12.44 -4.14 24.82
N ASN A 213 12.73 -2.89 25.17
CA ASN A 213 11.75 -1.97 25.72
C ASN A 213 10.88 -1.38 24.62
N LEU A 214 9.56 -1.49 24.76
CA LEU A 214 8.61 -0.80 23.90
C LEU A 214 8.65 0.70 24.20
N GLY A 215 8.91 1.51 23.17
CA GLY A 215 8.82 2.96 23.28
C GLY A 215 7.40 3.48 23.51
N SER A 216 7.26 4.79 23.60
CA SER A 216 5.95 5.43 23.72
C SER A 216 5.11 5.29 22.45
N TRP A 217 3.79 5.15 22.62
CA TRP A 217 2.84 5.19 21.52
C TRP A 217 2.71 6.60 20.97
N ASN A 218 2.94 6.75 19.67
CA ASN A 218 2.75 7.99 18.91
C ASN A 218 1.46 7.87 18.11
N THR A 219 0.61 8.90 18.19
CA THR A 219 -0.64 8.96 17.43
C THR A 219 -0.38 8.99 15.93
N ILE A 220 -1.20 8.26 15.17
CA ILE A 220 -1.23 8.30 13.72
C ILE A 220 -2.46 9.10 13.31
N ASP A 221 -2.23 10.32 12.81
CA ASP A 221 -3.29 11.20 12.33
C ASP A 221 -3.67 10.87 10.87
N GLU A 222 -4.29 9.70 10.69
CA GLU A 222 -4.88 9.27 9.42
C GLU A 222 -6.40 9.13 9.54
N LYS A 223 -7.13 9.88 8.70
CA LYS A 223 -8.60 9.88 8.67
C LYS A 223 -9.11 9.59 7.27
N ALA A 224 -10.20 8.83 7.17
CA ALA A 224 -10.87 8.55 5.91
C ALA A 224 -12.31 9.05 5.94
N TYR A 225 -12.77 9.56 4.80
CA TYR A 225 -14.11 10.10 4.61
C TYR A 225 -14.73 9.54 3.33
N SER A 226 -16.05 9.43 3.32
CA SER A 226 -16.83 9.14 2.12
C SER A 226 -17.34 10.45 1.51
N TYR A 227 -17.39 10.52 0.18
CA TYR A 227 -18.00 11.62 -0.56
C TYR A 227 -19.11 11.08 -1.48
N PRO A 228 -20.28 11.73 -1.52
CA PRO A 228 -20.69 12.85 -0.66
C PRO A 228 -21.02 12.39 0.78
N SER A 229 -20.75 13.23 1.78
CA SER A 229 -21.26 13.02 3.16
C SER A 229 -21.27 14.33 3.98
N ASP A 230 -22.17 14.42 4.95
CA ASP A 230 -22.25 15.54 5.89
C ASP A 230 -20.97 15.65 6.74
N GLU A 231 -20.44 14.52 7.18
CA GLU A 231 -19.20 14.45 7.96
C GLU A 231 -18.03 15.06 7.17
N PHE A 232 -17.87 14.66 5.91
CA PHE A 232 -16.81 15.21 5.06
C PHE A 232 -17.02 16.69 4.77
N THR A 233 -18.27 17.11 4.54
CA THR A 233 -18.62 18.51 4.30
C THR A 233 -18.27 19.40 5.50
N GLN A 234 -18.53 18.92 6.72
CA GLN A 234 -18.19 19.64 7.95
C GLN A 234 -16.69 19.65 8.24
N ALA A 235 -16.00 18.52 8.02
CA ALA A 235 -14.57 18.41 8.30
C ALA A 235 -13.69 19.13 7.28
N HIS A 236 -14.05 19.07 5.99
CA HIS A 236 -13.21 19.52 4.87
C HIS A 236 -14.05 20.20 3.77
N GLY A 237 -14.78 21.26 4.13
CA GLY A 237 -15.73 21.94 3.24
C GLY A 237 -15.13 22.45 1.92
N GLU A 238 -13.91 22.99 1.93
CA GLU A 238 -13.23 23.46 0.71
C GLU A 238 -12.95 22.33 -0.28
N ASP A 239 -12.42 21.20 0.21
CA ASP A 239 -12.11 20.05 -0.63
C ASP A 239 -13.40 19.34 -1.10
N ASN A 240 -14.45 19.35 -0.29
CA ASN A 240 -15.79 18.95 -0.71
C ASN A 240 -16.30 19.80 -1.90
N THR A 241 -16.11 21.12 -1.85
CA THR A 241 -16.45 22.00 -2.98
C THR A 241 -15.63 21.67 -4.23
N LYS A 242 -14.32 21.42 -4.10
CA LYS A 242 -13.47 21.04 -5.25
C LYS A 242 -13.94 19.74 -5.92
N ILE A 243 -14.27 18.71 -5.15
CA ILE A 243 -14.78 17.44 -5.69
C ILE A 243 -16.17 17.65 -6.33
N SER A 244 -17.00 18.52 -5.75
CA SER A 244 -18.31 18.89 -6.32
C SER A 244 -18.17 19.61 -7.65
N GLU A 245 -17.22 20.54 -7.78
CA GLU A 245 -16.91 21.23 -9.03
C GLU A 245 -16.35 20.29 -10.09
N PHE A 246 -15.48 19.36 -9.70
CA PHE A 246 -15.01 18.29 -10.58
C PHE A 246 -16.18 17.45 -11.13
N GLY A 247 -17.12 17.05 -10.28
CA GLY A 247 -18.32 16.33 -10.69
C GLY A 247 -19.21 17.13 -11.66
N LYS A 248 -19.33 18.45 -11.45
CA LYS A 248 -20.04 19.34 -12.39
C LYS A 248 -19.38 19.40 -13.75
N ALA A 249 -18.05 19.53 -13.81
CA ALA A 249 -17.29 19.56 -15.06
C ALA A 249 -17.45 18.26 -15.88
N ILE A 250 -17.50 17.11 -15.20
CA ILE A 250 -17.80 15.82 -15.86
C ILE A 250 -19.24 15.81 -16.40
N LYS A 251 -20.20 16.31 -15.63
CA LYS A 251 -21.62 16.35 -16.03
C LYS A 251 -21.85 17.21 -17.28
N GLU A 252 -21.17 18.35 -17.42
CA GLU A 252 -21.30 19.22 -18.59
C GLU A 252 -20.95 18.50 -19.90
N PHE A 253 -20.12 17.45 -19.85
CA PHE A 253 -19.76 16.64 -21.01
C PHE A 253 -20.85 15.61 -21.40
N SER A 254 -21.63 15.10 -20.44
CA SER A 254 -22.81 14.26 -20.72
C SER A 254 -24.08 14.92 -20.17
N PRO A 255 -24.58 16.00 -20.81
CA PRO A 255 -25.71 16.77 -20.30
C PRO A 255 -27.03 15.97 -20.22
N GLY A 256 -27.10 14.83 -20.91
CA GLY A 256 -28.24 13.91 -20.86
C GLY A 256 -28.21 12.90 -19.72
N ASP A 257 -27.06 12.70 -19.07
CA ASP A 257 -26.88 11.67 -18.04
C ASP A 257 -26.55 12.28 -16.67
N PHE A 258 -27.14 11.73 -15.61
CA PHE A 258 -26.68 11.98 -14.26
C PHE A 258 -25.50 11.06 -13.95
N ILE A 259 -24.30 11.64 -13.80
CA ILE A 259 -23.08 10.91 -13.45
C ILE A 259 -22.71 11.24 -11.99
N PRO A 260 -23.18 10.46 -11.00
CA PRO A 260 -22.80 10.67 -9.61
C PRO A 260 -21.34 10.29 -9.40
N VAL A 261 -20.56 11.22 -8.86
CA VAL A 261 -19.21 10.94 -8.37
C VAL A 261 -19.32 10.41 -6.94
N ASN A 262 -18.85 9.19 -6.72
CA ASN A 262 -18.68 8.62 -5.38
C ASN A 262 -17.19 8.55 -5.08
N ALA A 263 -16.75 8.90 -3.87
CA ALA A 263 -15.34 8.84 -3.53
C ALA A 263 -15.06 8.37 -2.11
N LYS A 264 -13.86 7.81 -1.92
CA LYS A 264 -13.18 7.70 -0.63
C LYS A 264 -12.01 8.68 -0.62
N VAL A 265 -11.91 9.47 0.45
CA VAL A 265 -10.90 10.50 0.62
C VAL A 265 -10.13 10.22 1.91
N THR A 266 -8.81 10.09 1.84
CA THR A 266 -7.96 9.93 3.02
C THR A 266 -7.15 11.18 3.28
N TYR A 267 -6.94 11.49 4.56
CA TYR A 267 -6.15 12.61 5.04
C TYR A 267 -5.03 12.11 5.94
N LYS A 268 -3.83 12.64 5.77
CA LYS A 268 -2.70 12.47 6.68
C LYS A 268 -2.26 13.83 7.17
N LYS A 269 -2.11 14.02 8.48
CA LYS A 269 -1.76 15.31 9.10
C LYS A 269 -2.66 16.46 8.58
N ASN A 270 -3.96 16.18 8.46
CA ASN A 270 -4.98 17.11 7.98
C ASN A 270 -4.81 17.60 6.52
N GLN A 271 -3.98 16.94 5.70
CA GLN A 271 -3.87 17.17 4.25
C GLN A 271 -4.38 15.97 3.47
N MET A 272 -5.06 16.22 2.35
CA MET A 272 -5.58 15.15 1.49
C MET A 272 -4.43 14.29 0.96
N ASP A 273 -4.45 13.01 1.29
CA ASP A 273 -3.42 12.03 0.91
C ASP A 273 -3.82 11.30 -0.37
N THR A 274 -5.04 10.73 -0.38
CA THR A 274 -5.59 10.01 -1.53
C THR A 274 -7.06 10.37 -1.77
N LEU A 275 -7.45 10.43 -3.04
CA LEU A 275 -8.82 10.62 -3.51
C LEU A 275 -9.15 9.54 -4.54
N ASN A 276 -9.92 8.55 -4.11
CA ASN A 276 -10.33 7.42 -4.95
C ASN A 276 -11.80 7.58 -5.34
N MET A 277 -12.04 7.99 -6.58
CA MET A 277 -13.34 8.27 -7.15
C MET A 277 -13.82 7.13 -8.06
N ASN A 278 -15.14 6.99 -8.13
CA ASN A 278 -15.81 6.07 -9.03
C ASN A 278 -17.02 6.77 -9.65
N ILE A 279 -17.19 6.61 -10.96
CA ILE A 279 -18.39 6.99 -11.69
C ILE A 279 -18.94 5.78 -12.44
N VAL A 280 -20.25 5.71 -12.58
CA VAL A 280 -20.94 4.70 -13.40
C VAL A 280 -21.60 5.40 -14.56
N ILE A 281 -21.33 4.93 -15.78
CA ILE A 281 -21.85 5.49 -17.03
C ILE A 281 -22.56 4.41 -17.84
N LYS A 282 -23.37 4.83 -18.81
CA LYS A 282 -23.84 3.97 -19.88
C LYS A 282 -22.75 3.87 -20.96
N TYR A 283 -22.36 2.66 -21.34
CA TYR A 283 -21.34 2.48 -22.37
C TYR A 283 -21.92 2.67 -23.77
N ASN A 284 -21.52 3.74 -24.45
CA ASN A 284 -21.94 4.08 -25.81
C ASN A 284 -20.81 3.90 -26.85
N GLY A 285 -19.66 3.35 -26.45
CA GLY A 285 -18.52 3.10 -27.32
C GLY A 285 -17.22 3.78 -26.88
N LYS A 286 -16.12 3.34 -27.47
CA LYS A 286 -14.76 3.74 -27.07
C LYS A 286 -14.44 5.22 -27.32
N THR A 287 -15.03 5.84 -28.34
CA THR A 287 -14.80 7.26 -28.66
C THR A 287 -15.36 8.18 -27.59
N GLU A 288 -16.58 7.90 -27.12
CA GLU A 288 -17.22 8.66 -26.04
C GLU A 288 -16.47 8.48 -24.72
N LEU A 289 -16.04 7.25 -24.42
CA LEU A 289 -15.18 6.96 -23.26
C LEU A 289 -13.83 7.71 -23.34
N MET A 290 -13.22 7.79 -24.52
CA MET A 290 -11.97 8.53 -24.72
C MET A 290 -12.14 10.03 -24.47
N ALA A 291 -13.21 10.63 -24.98
CA ALA A 291 -13.50 12.05 -24.75
C ALA A 291 -13.83 12.33 -23.26
N LEU A 292 -14.63 11.46 -22.62
CA LEU A 292 -14.92 11.54 -21.19
C LEU A 292 -13.64 11.45 -20.34
N THR A 293 -12.74 10.52 -20.66
CA THR A 293 -11.49 10.36 -19.91
C THR A 293 -10.55 11.55 -20.10
N GLN A 294 -10.50 12.17 -21.28
CA GLN A 294 -9.74 13.41 -21.51
C GLN A 294 -10.28 14.57 -20.66
N MET A 295 -11.61 14.75 -20.64
CA MET A 295 -12.25 15.79 -19.82
C MET A 295 -12.05 15.56 -18.33
N ALA A 296 -12.22 14.32 -17.86
CA ALA A 296 -11.97 13.98 -16.46
C ALA A 296 -10.50 14.19 -16.09
N ALA A 297 -9.55 13.81 -16.95
CA ALA A 297 -8.13 14.08 -16.74
C ALA A 297 -7.82 15.58 -16.63
N GLN A 298 -8.43 16.41 -17.48
CA GLN A 298 -8.31 17.87 -17.40
C GLN A 298 -8.92 18.42 -16.11
N GLY A 299 -10.13 18.00 -15.75
CA GLY A 299 -10.79 18.39 -14.51
C GLY A 299 -9.99 18.03 -13.26
N MET A 300 -9.27 16.88 -13.28
CA MET A 300 -8.37 16.52 -12.18
C MET A 300 -7.22 17.51 -12.00
N LEU A 301 -6.69 18.05 -13.10
CA LEU A 301 -5.58 19.03 -13.06
C LEU A 301 -6.07 20.42 -12.65
N GLU A 302 -7.27 20.81 -13.06
CA GLU A 302 -7.81 22.15 -12.81
C GLU A 302 -8.45 22.31 -11.43
N LYS A 303 -9.06 21.24 -10.89
CA LYS A 303 -9.93 21.31 -9.72
C LYS A 303 -9.39 20.61 -8.48
N LEU A 304 -8.56 19.58 -8.65
CA LEU A 304 -8.15 18.70 -7.54
C LEU A 304 -6.70 18.97 -7.09
N PRO A 305 -6.38 18.74 -5.81
CA PRO A 305 -5.05 19.01 -5.26
C PRO A 305 -3.93 18.25 -6.00
N LYS A 306 -2.81 18.95 -6.25
CA LYS A 306 -1.64 18.39 -6.97
C LYS A 306 -0.87 17.39 -6.11
N ASP A 307 -0.79 17.64 -4.81
CA ASP A 307 -0.07 16.89 -3.79
C ASP A 307 -0.78 15.61 -3.34
N ALA A 308 -2.07 15.45 -3.65
CA ALA A 308 -2.81 14.21 -3.43
C ALA A 308 -2.68 13.22 -4.61
N LYS A 309 -2.72 11.92 -4.29
CA LYS A 309 -2.93 10.87 -5.30
C LYS A 309 -4.41 10.83 -5.66
N VAL A 310 -4.73 10.93 -6.94
CA VAL A 310 -6.11 10.92 -7.42
C VAL A 310 -6.32 9.75 -8.37
N GLN A 311 -7.34 8.95 -8.14
CA GLN A 311 -7.77 7.88 -9.03
C GLN A 311 -9.25 8.05 -9.37
N LEU A 312 -9.60 7.89 -10.64
CA LEU A 312 -10.99 7.75 -11.08
C LEU A 312 -11.17 6.43 -11.81
N GLN A 313 -12.07 5.59 -11.30
CA GLN A 313 -12.56 4.43 -12.05
C GLN A 313 -13.85 4.80 -12.77
N ILE A 314 -13.88 4.58 -14.08
CA ILE A 314 -15.07 4.73 -14.91
C ILE A 314 -15.62 3.33 -15.15
N LYS A 315 -16.85 3.10 -14.70
CA LYS A 315 -17.52 1.79 -14.75
C LYS A 315 -18.72 1.83 -15.68
N SER A 316 -19.00 0.71 -16.31
CA SER A 316 -20.27 0.47 -17.00
C SER A 316 -20.81 -0.90 -16.57
N GLU A 317 -22.10 -0.96 -16.23
CA GLU A 317 -22.71 -2.14 -15.62
C GLU A 317 -21.87 -2.64 -14.42
N SER A 318 -21.27 -3.84 -14.54
CA SER A 318 -20.40 -4.46 -13.53
C SER A 318 -18.92 -4.51 -13.95
N LYS A 319 -18.51 -3.69 -14.93
CA LYS A 319 -17.15 -3.68 -15.50
C LYS A 319 -16.48 -2.32 -15.30
N ILE A 320 -15.17 -2.35 -15.15
CA ILE A 320 -14.33 -1.15 -15.22
C ILE A 320 -13.96 -0.97 -16.70
N GLU A 321 -14.25 0.20 -17.26
CA GLU A 321 -13.98 0.53 -18.66
C GLU A 321 -12.69 1.33 -18.81
N ALA A 322 -12.41 2.21 -17.85
CA ALA A 322 -11.19 2.99 -17.81
C ALA A 322 -10.78 3.34 -16.37
N VAL A 323 -9.49 3.54 -16.17
CA VAL A 323 -8.92 4.06 -14.94
C VAL A 323 -8.02 5.24 -15.28
N ILE A 324 -8.27 6.37 -14.62
CA ILE A 324 -7.43 7.57 -14.69
C ILE A 324 -6.68 7.68 -13.37
N VAL A 325 -5.37 7.88 -13.41
CA VAL A 325 -4.54 8.02 -12.21
C VAL A 325 -3.64 9.25 -12.35
N LYS A 326 -3.70 10.12 -11.34
CA LYS A 326 -2.73 11.20 -11.10
C LYS A 326 -1.95 10.86 -9.83
N GLU A 327 -0.70 10.47 -10.00
CA GLU A 327 0.21 10.28 -8.86
C GLU A 327 0.48 11.61 -8.14
N LYS A 328 0.86 11.53 -6.85
CA LYS A 328 1.24 12.72 -6.08
C LYS A 328 2.29 13.54 -6.80
N ASN A 329 2.07 14.84 -6.90
CA ASN A 329 2.96 15.81 -7.54
C ASN A 329 3.20 15.57 -9.05
N SER A 330 2.46 14.66 -9.70
CA SER A 330 2.55 14.47 -11.14
C SER A 330 1.92 15.66 -11.88
N ASP A 331 2.61 16.15 -12.91
CA ASP A 331 2.09 17.21 -13.79
C ASP A 331 0.97 16.72 -14.72
N LYS A 332 0.88 15.40 -14.93
CA LYS A 332 -0.10 14.79 -15.84
C LYS A 332 -0.68 13.50 -15.25
N PRO A 333 -2.00 13.27 -15.37
CA PRO A 333 -2.58 11.96 -15.17
C PRO A 333 -2.26 11.04 -16.35
N PHE A 334 -2.35 9.73 -16.14
CA PHE A 334 -2.40 8.75 -17.21
C PHE A 334 -3.75 8.04 -17.24
N VAL A 335 -4.12 7.51 -18.40
CA VAL A 335 -5.38 6.80 -18.63
C VAL A 335 -5.07 5.39 -19.12
N SER A 336 -5.71 4.40 -18.50
CA SER A 336 -5.71 3.01 -18.93
C SER A 336 -7.14 2.61 -19.31
N PHE A 337 -7.31 2.08 -20.52
CA PHE A 337 -8.58 1.50 -20.98
C PHE A 337 -8.51 -0.02 -20.83
N LEU A 338 -9.63 -0.65 -20.44
CA LEU A 338 -9.75 -2.11 -20.31
C LEU A 338 -10.32 -2.77 -21.55
#